data_AF-X1G778-F1
#
_entry.id   AF-X1G778-F1
#
_cell.length_a   1.000
_cell.length_b   1.000
_cell.length_c   1.000
_cell.angle_alpha   90.00
_cell.angle_beta   90.00
_cell.angle_gamma   90.00
#
_symmetry.space_group_name_H-M   'P 1'
#
loop_
_entity.id
_entity.type
_entity.pdbx_description
1 polymer ?
#
loop_
_entity_poly.entity_id
_entity_poly.type
_entity_poly.pdbx_seq_one_letter_code
_entity_poly.pdbx_strand_id
1 'polypeptide(L)'
;MEEVISQKGNLNTYLERLKLEISENIFTQYIHYFKNIFKKIKKLDLEGKNRIWLRILKNSFAPVYIGKFDFIVGNPPWIRWAYLSEEYKKETQQMWKDYGLFSLKGFQARLGGGEKDFSMLFLYTCCDYYLEKDGILSFLITQEVFKAKGAGEGFRRFQLGEKEKYFKVLRVHDLVKIKPFENASNKTSLIVIQNN
;
A
#
# COMPACT_ATOMS: atom_id res chain seq x y z
N MET A 1 -11.90 -19.67 -7.73
CA MET A 1 -12.14 -18.46 -8.57
C MET A 1 -11.69 -18.67 -10.02
N GLU A 2 -10.46 -19.14 -10.27
CA GLU A 2 -9.91 -19.33 -11.63
C GLU A 2 -10.72 -20.31 -12.51
N GLU A 3 -11.15 -21.46 -11.97
CA GLU A 3 -11.99 -22.42 -12.71
C GLU A 3 -13.33 -21.85 -13.16
N VAL A 4 -13.96 -21.03 -12.31
CA VAL A 4 -15.30 -20.45 -12.52
C VAL A 4 -15.27 -19.35 -13.58
N ILE A 5 -14.10 -18.79 -13.84
CA ILE A 5 -13.84 -17.67 -14.73
C ILE A 5 -13.23 -18.12 -16.06
N SER A 6 -12.75 -19.38 -16.12
CA SER A 6 -12.29 -20.00 -17.36
C SER A 6 -13.37 -19.96 -18.45
N GLN A 7 -12.98 -20.13 -19.72
CA GLN A 7 -13.89 -20.13 -20.88
C GLN A 7 -15.14 -21.03 -20.71
N LYS A 8 -15.09 -22.07 -19.86
CA LYS A 8 -16.19 -22.99 -19.57
C LYS A 8 -17.15 -22.51 -18.45
N GLY A 9 -16.82 -21.45 -17.72
CA GLY A 9 -17.62 -20.90 -16.63
C GLY A 9 -18.84 -20.10 -17.10
N ASN A 10 -19.99 -20.34 -16.48
CA ASN A 10 -21.22 -19.58 -16.72
C ASN A 10 -21.69 -18.83 -15.45
N LEU A 11 -22.46 -17.76 -15.65
CA LEU A 11 -22.88 -16.86 -14.57
C LEU A 11 -23.66 -17.60 -13.47
N ASN A 12 -24.49 -18.57 -13.83
CA ASN A 12 -25.29 -19.33 -12.86
C ASN A 12 -24.38 -20.14 -11.94
N THR A 13 -23.39 -20.83 -12.48
CA THR A 13 -22.42 -21.61 -11.69
C THR A 13 -21.62 -20.71 -10.73
N TYR A 14 -21.25 -19.51 -11.17
CA TYR A 14 -20.58 -18.51 -10.33
C TYR A 14 -21.48 -18.05 -9.17
N LEU A 15 -22.73 -17.72 -9.46
CA LEU A 15 -23.68 -17.25 -8.46
C LEU A 15 -24.04 -18.36 -7.45
N GLU A 16 -24.25 -19.59 -7.90
CA GLU A 16 -24.52 -20.73 -7.00
C GLU A 16 -23.34 -21.00 -6.06
N ARG A 17 -22.09 -20.95 -6.56
CA ARG A 17 -20.91 -21.07 -5.68
C ARG A 17 -20.82 -19.92 -4.68
N LEU A 18 -21.06 -18.67 -5.11
CA LEU A 18 -21.07 -17.54 -4.20
C LEU A 18 -22.11 -17.67 -3.10
N LYS A 19 -23.33 -18.12 -3.40
CA LYS A 19 -24.37 -18.34 -2.37
C LYS A 19 -23.92 -19.29 -1.25
N LEU A 20 -23.03 -20.24 -1.55
CA LEU A 20 -22.49 -21.18 -0.56
C LEU A 20 -21.41 -20.55 0.33
N GLU A 21 -20.74 -19.49 -0.14
CA GLU A 21 -19.61 -18.86 0.54
C GLU A 21 -19.99 -17.57 1.30
N ILE A 22 -21.11 -16.93 0.96
CA ILE A 22 -21.54 -15.67 1.60
C ILE A 22 -22.99 -15.74 2.11
N SER A 23 -23.25 -15.07 3.25
CA SER A 23 -24.59 -15.04 3.86
C SER A 23 -25.66 -14.55 2.89
N GLU A 24 -26.88 -15.09 3.00
CA GLU A 24 -27.99 -14.82 2.09
C GLU A 24 -28.37 -13.33 2.00
N ASN A 25 -28.27 -12.59 3.10
CA ASN A 25 -28.53 -11.15 3.13
C ASN A 25 -27.53 -10.39 2.25
N ILE A 26 -26.22 -10.61 2.45
CA ILE A 26 -25.16 -10.01 1.62
C ILE A 26 -25.33 -10.42 0.16
N PHE A 27 -25.59 -11.71 -0.10
CA PHE A 27 -25.77 -12.21 -1.45
C PHE A 27 -26.90 -11.45 -2.17
N THR A 28 -28.06 -11.34 -1.53
CA THR A 28 -29.24 -10.69 -2.10
C THR A 28 -29.02 -9.20 -2.29
N GLN A 29 -28.43 -8.52 -1.30
CA GLN A 29 -28.16 -7.09 -1.34
C GLN A 29 -27.18 -6.72 -2.46
N TYR A 30 -26.15 -7.54 -2.71
CA TYR A 30 -25.06 -7.22 -3.64
C TYR A 30 -25.06 -8.04 -4.93
N ILE A 31 -26.12 -8.81 -5.22
CA ILE A 31 -26.19 -9.70 -6.38
C ILE A 31 -25.90 -9.00 -7.71
N HIS A 32 -26.32 -7.75 -7.87
CA HIS A 32 -26.07 -6.97 -9.08
C HIS A 32 -24.56 -6.70 -9.29
N TYR A 33 -23.84 -6.37 -8.21
CA TYR A 33 -22.39 -6.16 -8.26
C TYR A 33 -21.65 -7.45 -8.60
N PHE A 34 -22.04 -8.59 -8.01
CA PHE A 34 -21.44 -9.89 -8.34
C PHE A 34 -21.64 -10.24 -9.82
N LYS A 35 -22.84 -10.02 -10.37
CA LYS A 35 -23.12 -10.20 -11.80
C LYS A 35 -22.25 -9.30 -12.67
N ASN A 36 -22.06 -8.04 -12.29
CA ASN A 36 -21.25 -7.09 -13.04
C ASN A 36 -19.75 -7.43 -13.01
N ILE A 37 -19.23 -7.83 -11.85
CA ILE A 37 -17.85 -8.31 -11.70
C ILE A 37 -17.61 -9.51 -12.62
N PHE A 38 -18.49 -10.51 -12.57
CA PHE A 38 -18.38 -11.69 -13.44
C PHE A 38 -18.37 -11.31 -14.92
N LYS A 39 -19.29 -10.43 -15.36
CA LYS A 39 -19.35 -9.97 -16.76
C LYS A 39 -18.07 -9.27 -17.20
N LYS A 40 -17.53 -8.37 -16.37
CA LYS A 40 -16.27 -7.64 -16.67
C LYS A 40 -15.09 -8.60 -16.77
N ILE A 41 -14.97 -9.51 -15.81
CA ILE A 41 -13.94 -10.54 -15.79
C ILE A 41 -14.03 -11.45 -17.02
N LYS A 42 -15.22 -11.96 -17.35
CA LYS A 42 -15.44 -12.83 -18.52
C LYS A 42 -15.12 -12.12 -19.84
N LYS A 43 -15.46 -10.83 -19.95
CA LYS A 43 -15.07 -10.00 -21.09
C LYS A 43 -13.54 -9.93 -21.25
N LEU A 44 -12.81 -9.67 -20.17
CA LEU A 44 -11.34 -9.62 -20.20
C LEU A 44 -10.70 -10.96 -20.59
N ASP A 45 -11.27 -12.09 -20.13
CA ASP A 45 -10.80 -13.43 -20.51
C ASP A 45 -11.07 -13.74 -22.00
N LEU A 46 -12.27 -13.39 -22.50
CA LEU A 46 -12.63 -13.56 -23.91
C LEU A 46 -11.79 -12.69 -24.85
N GLU A 47 -11.37 -11.50 -24.40
CA GLU A 47 -10.45 -10.62 -25.13
C GLU A 47 -8.98 -11.09 -25.09
N GLY A 48 -8.70 -12.24 -24.46
CA GLY A 48 -7.34 -12.81 -24.38
C GLY A 48 -6.37 -11.97 -23.54
N LYS A 49 -6.88 -11.13 -22.62
CA LYS A 49 -6.00 -10.35 -21.72
C LYS A 49 -5.27 -11.31 -20.78
N ASN A 50 -4.03 -10.98 -20.43
CA ASN A 50 -3.04 -11.83 -19.76
C ASN A 50 -3.35 -12.25 -18.28
N ARG A 51 -4.63 -12.22 -17.85
CA ARG A 51 -5.11 -12.66 -16.52
C ARG A 51 -4.43 -12.04 -15.30
N ILE A 52 -3.51 -11.08 -15.47
CA ILE A 52 -2.81 -10.38 -14.37
C ILE A 52 -3.80 -9.70 -13.41
N TRP A 53 -4.93 -9.25 -13.95
CA TRP A 53 -6.03 -8.64 -13.20
C TRP A 53 -6.64 -9.58 -12.15
N LEU A 54 -6.60 -10.92 -12.32
CA LEU A 54 -7.03 -11.86 -11.28
C LEU A 54 -6.14 -11.74 -10.04
N ARG A 55 -4.82 -11.71 -10.28
CA ARG A 55 -3.83 -11.58 -9.22
C ARG A 55 -3.92 -10.21 -8.54
N ILE A 56 -4.12 -9.15 -9.32
CA ILE A 56 -4.34 -7.80 -8.78
C ILE A 56 -5.57 -7.78 -7.88
N LEU A 57 -6.73 -8.22 -8.39
CA LEU A 57 -7.98 -8.24 -7.61
C LEU A 57 -7.84 -9.07 -6.34
N LYS A 58 -7.31 -10.30 -6.43
CA LYS A 58 -7.10 -11.16 -5.26
C LYS A 58 -6.22 -10.49 -4.21
N ASN A 59 -5.13 -9.86 -4.63
CA ASN A 59 -4.19 -9.21 -3.73
C ASN A 59 -4.74 -7.89 -3.16
N SER A 60 -5.57 -7.16 -3.90
CA SER A 60 -6.21 -5.93 -3.41
C SER A 60 -7.16 -6.19 -2.24
N PHE A 61 -7.80 -7.36 -2.20
CA PHE A 61 -8.67 -7.73 -1.08
C PHE A 61 -7.97 -8.56 0.01
N ALA A 62 -6.77 -9.09 -0.24
CA ALA A 62 -6.06 -9.91 0.75
C ALA A 62 -5.89 -9.22 2.12
N PRO A 63 -5.54 -7.91 2.21
CA PRO A 63 -5.43 -7.23 3.49
C PRO A 63 -6.78 -7.11 4.24
N VAL A 64 -7.89 -7.02 3.51
CA VAL A 64 -9.23 -6.92 4.09
C VAL A 64 -9.67 -8.25 4.71
N TYR A 65 -9.26 -9.38 4.11
CA TYR A 65 -9.69 -10.71 4.57
C TYR A 65 -8.77 -11.34 5.61
N ILE A 66 -7.46 -11.07 5.55
CA ILE A 66 -6.48 -11.72 6.42
C ILE A 66 -6.30 -10.94 7.73
N GLY A 67 -6.47 -9.61 7.71
CA GLY A 67 -6.26 -8.76 8.87
C GLY A 67 -4.82 -8.25 8.94
N LYS A 68 -4.20 -8.39 10.11
CA LYS A 68 -2.84 -7.95 10.37
C LYS A 68 -1.84 -9.12 10.30
N PHE A 69 -0.56 -8.78 10.27
CA PHE A 69 0.54 -9.70 10.04
C PHE A 69 1.65 -9.50 11.08
N ASP A 70 2.29 -10.60 11.47
CA ASP A 70 3.50 -10.58 12.30
C ASP A 70 4.71 -10.02 11.53
N PHE A 71 4.74 -10.24 10.22
CA PHE A 71 5.84 -9.84 9.34
C PHE A 71 5.32 -9.17 8.07
N ILE A 72 5.86 -7.98 7.77
CA ILE A 72 5.61 -7.28 6.51
C ILE A 72 6.95 -7.01 5.82
N VAL A 73 7.12 -7.49 4.59
CA VAL A 73 8.33 -7.26 3.79
C VAL A 73 7.94 -6.73 2.42
N GLY A 74 8.70 -5.77 1.90
CA GLY A 74 8.34 -5.18 0.61
C GLY A 74 9.31 -4.11 0.10
N ASN A 75 9.02 -3.67 -1.12
CA ASN A 75 9.68 -2.56 -1.79
C ASN A 75 8.59 -1.54 -2.17
N PRO A 76 8.22 -0.62 -1.26
CA PRO A 76 7.21 0.39 -1.54
C PRO A 76 7.60 1.27 -2.74
N PRO A 77 6.63 1.87 -3.43
CA PRO A 77 6.91 2.77 -4.54
C PRO A 77 7.67 4.02 -4.06
N TRP A 78 8.79 4.32 -4.73
CA TRP A 78 9.62 5.52 -4.48
C TRP A 78 9.20 6.64 -5.40
N ILE A 79 8.17 7.38 -5.01
CA ILE A 79 7.60 8.46 -5.82
C ILE A 79 7.68 9.74 -5.03
N ARG A 80 8.32 10.77 -5.60
CA ARG A 80 8.35 12.08 -4.95
C ARG A 80 6.99 12.72 -5.04
N TRP A 81 6.62 13.46 -4.00
CA TRP A 81 5.34 14.15 -3.87
C TRP A 81 4.98 14.96 -5.13
N ALA A 82 5.94 15.69 -5.72
CA ALA A 82 5.72 16.50 -6.92
C ALA A 82 5.22 15.68 -8.13
N TYR A 83 5.62 14.42 -8.24
CA TYR A 83 5.27 13.51 -9.34
C TYR A 83 3.99 12.71 -9.11
N LEU A 84 3.36 12.82 -7.93
CA LEU A 84 2.04 12.22 -7.70
C LEU A 84 0.96 12.97 -8.50
N SER A 85 -0.05 12.26 -8.99
CA SER A 85 -1.23 12.89 -9.60
C SER A 85 -1.98 13.74 -8.57
N GLU A 86 -2.65 14.80 -9.03
CA GLU A 86 -3.41 15.68 -8.13
C GLU A 86 -4.54 14.95 -7.40
N GLU A 87 -5.19 14.00 -8.06
CA GLU A 87 -6.18 13.12 -7.43
C GLU A 87 -5.57 12.34 -6.27
N TYR A 88 -4.41 11.71 -6.49
CA TYR A 88 -3.76 10.91 -5.46
C TYR A 88 -3.22 11.75 -4.30
N LYS A 89 -2.69 12.95 -4.60
CA LYS A 89 -2.33 13.94 -3.57
C LYS A 89 -3.55 14.29 -2.73
N LYS A 90 -4.69 14.57 -3.35
CA LYS A 90 -5.94 14.94 -2.66
C LYS A 90 -6.45 13.81 -1.77
N GLU A 91 -6.50 12.59 -2.29
CA GLU A 91 -6.98 11.41 -1.55
C GLU A 91 -6.11 11.07 -0.34
N THR A 92 -4.78 11.20 -0.48
CA THR A 92 -3.85 10.86 0.60
C THR A 92 -3.55 12.03 1.54
N GLN A 93 -3.88 13.27 1.16
CA GLN A 93 -3.47 14.50 1.87
C GLN A 93 -3.76 14.45 3.37
N GLN A 94 -4.93 13.94 3.75
CA GLN A 94 -5.33 13.87 5.15
C GLN A 94 -4.44 12.88 5.92
N MET A 95 -4.11 11.72 5.34
CA MET A 95 -3.22 10.73 5.99
C MET A 95 -1.83 11.30 6.23
N TRP A 96 -1.27 12.07 5.28
CA TRP A 96 0.01 12.74 5.48
C TRP A 96 0.00 13.72 6.66
N LYS A 97 -1.13 14.41 6.88
CA LYS A 97 -1.32 15.31 8.03
C LYS A 97 -1.51 14.51 9.31
N ASP A 98 -2.35 13.48 9.29
CA ASP A 98 -2.68 12.66 10.45
C ASP A 98 -1.45 11.96 10.99
N TYR A 99 -0.57 11.48 10.11
CA TYR A 99 0.73 10.91 10.48
C TYR A 99 1.81 11.96 10.80
N GLY A 100 1.50 13.25 10.63
CA GLY A 100 2.41 14.39 10.75
C GLY A 100 3.69 14.24 9.92
N LEU A 101 3.56 13.66 8.73
CA LEU A 101 4.63 13.59 7.73
C LEU A 101 4.87 14.95 7.07
N PHE A 102 3.92 15.89 7.17
CA PHE A 102 4.14 17.31 6.89
C PHE A 102 4.73 18.02 8.11
N SER A 103 6.05 18.23 8.11
CA SER A 103 6.75 18.93 9.19
C SER A 103 6.67 20.47 9.12
N LEU A 104 6.28 21.04 7.97
CA LEU A 104 6.36 22.49 7.75
C LEU A 104 5.00 23.17 7.86
N LYS A 105 4.95 24.23 8.67
CA LYS A 105 3.82 25.16 8.76
C LYS A 105 4.16 26.48 8.06
N GLY A 106 3.17 27.12 7.45
CA GLY A 106 3.28 28.49 6.93
C GLY A 106 4.22 28.64 5.71
N PHE A 107 5.02 29.71 5.71
CA PHE A 107 5.82 30.18 4.57
C PHE A 107 6.90 29.17 4.11
N GLN A 108 7.41 28.34 5.03
CA GLN A 108 8.40 27.29 4.72
C GLN A 108 7.81 26.13 3.89
N ALA A 109 6.49 25.87 3.99
CA ALA A 109 5.82 24.88 3.15
C ALA A 109 5.69 25.37 1.69
N ARG A 110 5.62 26.70 1.47
CA ARG A 110 5.55 27.33 0.14
C ARG A 110 6.91 27.44 -0.55
N LEU A 111 8.01 27.49 0.21
CA LEU A 111 9.37 27.69 -0.32
C LEU A 111 10.17 26.41 -0.60
N GLY A 112 9.52 25.24 -0.57
CA GLY A 112 10.19 23.99 -0.94
C GLY A 112 10.89 23.30 0.23
N GLY A 113 10.16 23.06 1.32
CA GLY A 113 10.49 21.92 2.16
C GLY A 113 10.68 20.69 1.30
N GLY A 114 11.86 20.07 1.34
CA GLY A 114 12.28 19.08 0.35
C GLY A 114 11.20 18.06 -0.02
N GLU A 115 11.24 17.62 -1.27
CA GLU A 115 10.22 16.75 -1.86
C GLU A 115 10.10 15.45 -1.05
N LYS A 116 8.92 15.23 -0.46
CA LYS A 116 8.63 14.05 0.34
C LYS A 116 8.54 12.82 -0.54
N ASP A 117 8.99 11.69 -0.02
CA ASP A 117 8.93 10.40 -0.72
C ASP A 117 7.68 9.65 -0.25
N PHE A 118 6.87 9.18 -1.19
CA PHE A 118 5.63 8.45 -0.91
C PHE A 118 5.87 7.15 -0.12
N SER A 119 7.07 6.56 -0.19
CA SER A 119 7.46 5.41 0.65
C SER A 119 7.35 5.69 2.15
N MET A 120 7.45 6.97 2.57
CA MET A 120 7.24 7.38 3.96
C MET A 120 5.80 7.10 4.41
N LEU A 121 4.82 7.60 3.64
CA LEU A 121 3.41 7.38 3.94
C LEU A 121 3.10 5.88 3.88
N PHE A 122 3.60 5.20 2.85
CA PHE A 122 3.37 3.77 2.68
C PHE A 122 3.85 2.95 3.89
N LEU A 123 5.07 3.21 4.39
CA LEU A 123 5.61 2.55 5.58
C LEU A 123 4.73 2.81 6.81
N TYR A 124 4.33 4.06 7.04
CA TYR A 124 3.49 4.43 8.18
C TYR A 124 2.12 3.76 8.12
N THR A 125 1.46 3.81 6.96
CA THR A 125 0.16 3.15 6.76
C THR A 125 0.27 1.63 6.94
N CYS A 126 1.32 0.99 6.42
CA CYS A 126 1.52 -0.44 6.62
C CYS A 126 1.75 -0.82 8.08
N CYS A 127 2.57 -0.04 8.79
CA CYS A 127 2.80 -0.23 10.21
C CYS A 127 1.51 -0.04 11.04
N ASP A 128 0.67 0.91 10.67
CA ASP A 128 -0.51 1.27 11.44
C ASP A 128 -1.67 0.29 11.25
N TYR A 129 -2.00 -0.01 9.98
CA TYR A 129 -3.18 -0.80 9.61
C TYR A 129 -2.93 -2.30 9.57
N TYR A 130 -1.72 -2.72 9.18
CA TYR A 130 -1.48 -4.13 8.81
C TYR A 130 -0.46 -4.84 9.70
N LEU A 131 0.35 -4.13 10.50
CA LEU A 131 1.34 -4.78 11.35
C LEU A 131 0.74 -5.07 12.74
N GLU A 132 0.88 -6.31 13.20
CA GLU A 132 0.49 -6.68 14.55
C GLU A 132 1.34 -5.96 15.61
N LYS A 133 0.85 -5.94 16.85
CA LYS A 133 1.67 -5.48 17.98
C LYS A 133 2.92 -6.38 18.07
N ASP A 134 4.09 -5.78 18.31
CA ASP A 134 5.39 -6.44 18.35
C ASP A 134 5.84 -7.09 17.01
N GLY A 135 5.03 -6.97 15.94
CA GLY A 135 5.35 -7.42 14.59
C GLY A 135 6.46 -6.61 13.94
N ILE A 136 7.12 -7.20 12.94
CA ILE A 136 8.28 -6.63 12.25
C ILE A 136 7.94 -6.23 10.81
N LEU A 137 8.27 -5.00 10.43
CA LEU A 137 8.20 -4.53 9.05
C LEU A 137 9.59 -4.22 8.51
N SER A 138 9.90 -4.73 7.32
CA SER A 138 11.17 -4.48 6.61
C SER A 138 10.95 -4.01 5.19
N PHE A 139 11.32 -2.76 4.89
CA PHE A 139 11.17 -2.17 3.56
C PHE A 139 12.48 -1.69 2.95
N LEU A 140 12.58 -1.84 1.63
CA LEU A 140 13.52 -1.11 0.79
C LEU A 140 12.96 0.30 0.53
N ILE A 141 13.69 1.31 0.96
CA ILE A 141 13.30 2.72 0.83
C ILE A 141 14.48 3.58 0.37
N THR A 142 14.23 4.84 0.06
CA THR A 142 15.30 5.76 -0.29
C THR A 142 16.05 6.24 0.95
N GLN A 143 17.37 6.38 0.89
CA GLN A 143 18.19 6.90 1.99
C GLN A 143 17.80 8.34 2.37
N GLU A 144 17.20 9.08 1.42
CA GLU A 144 16.79 10.47 1.60
C GLU A 144 15.80 10.65 2.74
N VAL A 145 14.99 9.63 3.08
CA VAL A 145 14.05 9.73 4.21
C VAL A 145 14.77 10.00 5.54
N PHE A 146 16.03 9.59 5.68
CA PHE A 146 16.84 9.77 6.88
C PHE A 146 17.70 11.03 6.85
N LYS A 147 18.07 11.54 5.66
CA LYS A 147 19.07 12.61 5.52
C LYS A 147 18.49 13.96 5.13
N ALA A 148 17.37 13.98 4.41
CA ALA A 148 16.83 15.21 3.86
C ALA A 148 16.29 16.13 4.96
N LYS A 149 16.80 17.37 4.97
CA LYS A 149 16.27 18.48 5.79
C LYS A 149 14.90 18.91 5.23
N GLY A 150 13.92 19.14 6.10
CA GLY A 150 12.54 19.45 5.73
C GLY A 150 11.72 18.28 5.15
N ALA A 151 12.28 17.43 4.28
CA ALA A 151 11.53 16.35 3.65
C ALA A 151 11.32 15.14 4.59
N GLY A 152 12.36 14.76 5.34
CA GLY A 152 12.37 13.55 6.17
C GLY A 152 12.08 13.77 7.65
N GLU A 153 11.84 15.01 8.10
CA GLU A 153 11.68 15.32 9.53
C GLU A 153 10.46 14.64 10.14
N GLY A 154 9.30 14.69 9.46
CA GLY A 154 8.09 14.00 9.92
C GLY A 154 8.27 12.48 10.00
N PHE A 155 9.02 11.91 9.05
CA PHE A 155 9.36 10.48 9.03
C PHE A 155 10.31 10.09 10.17
N ARG A 156 11.28 10.95 10.52
CA ARG A 156 12.23 10.68 11.60
C ARG A 156 11.66 10.80 13.01
N ARG A 157 10.39 11.19 13.15
CA ARG A 157 9.68 11.14 14.44
C ARG A 157 9.44 9.70 14.91
N PHE A 158 9.37 8.74 13.98
CA PHE A 158 9.04 7.34 14.25
C PHE A 158 7.76 7.15 15.08
N GLN A 159 6.81 8.04 14.83
CA GLN A 159 5.56 8.20 15.56
C GLN A 159 4.41 8.18 14.57
N LEU A 160 3.45 7.29 14.77
CA LEU A 160 2.24 7.18 13.97
C LEU A 160 1.24 8.27 14.37
N GLY A 161 1.44 9.44 13.79
CA GLY A 161 0.60 10.62 13.99
C GLY A 161 0.84 11.37 15.28
N GLU A 162 -0.16 12.12 15.73
CA GLU A 162 -0.07 12.93 16.96
C GLU A 162 -0.41 12.11 18.22
N LYS A 163 -0.76 10.82 18.08
CA LYS A 163 -1.02 9.91 19.21
C LYS A 163 0.27 9.28 19.71
N GLU A 164 0.29 8.78 20.95
CA GLU A 164 1.44 8.10 21.60
C GLU A 164 1.82 6.75 20.97
N LYS A 165 1.45 6.49 19.71
CA LYS A 165 1.77 5.24 19.01
C LYS A 165 3.11 5.42 18.27
N TYR A 166 4.13 4.74 18.74
CA TYR A 166 5.48 4.78 18.16
C TYR A 166 5.85 3.42 17.57
N PHE A 167 6.74 3.41 16.59
CA PHE A 167 7.43 2.19 16.18
C PHE A 167 8.93 2.31 16.52
N LYS A 168 9.54 1.18 16.89
CA LYS A 168 10.99 1.10 17.11
C LYS A 168 11.69 0.86 15.78
N VAL A 169 12.74 1.61 15.50
CA VAL A 169 13.67 1.28 14.42
C VAL A 169 14.67 0.26 14.97
N LEU A 170 14.60 -0.98 14.46
CA LEU A 170 15.50 -2.06 14.88
C LEU A 170 16.83 -2.01 14.12
N ARG A 171 16.77 -1.76 12.80
CA ARG A 171 17.95 -1.71 11.92
C ARG A 171 17.72 -0.74 10.76
N VAL A 172 18.82 -0.14 10.29
CA VAL A 172 18.89 0.56 9.01
C VAL A 172 20.17 0.12 8.31
N HIS A 173 20.06 -0.36 7.07
CA HIS A 173 21.20 -0.76 6.24
C HIS A 173 21.37 0.22 5.08
N ASP A 174 22.59 0.75 4.93
CA ASP A 174 22.98 1.54 3.76
C ASP A 174 23.35 0.58 2.61
N LEU A 175 22.56 0.60 1.53
CA LEU A 175 22.74 -0.26 0.36
C LEU A 175 23.27 0.52 -0.86
N VAL A 176 23.75 1.75 -0.67
CA VAL A 176 24.18 2.63 -1.78
C VAL A 176 25.31 2.02 -2.61
N LYS A 177 26.25 1.32 -1.95
CA LYS A 177 27.36 0.65 -2.65
C LYS A 177 26.91 -0.62 -3.39
N ILE A 178 25.88 -1.30 -2.88
CA ILE A 178 25.37 -2.55 -3.46
C ILE A 178 24.57 -2.25 -4.74
N LYS A 179 23.88 -1.10 -4.81
CA LYS A 179 23.04 -0.69 -5.95
C LYS A 179 22.11 -1.84 -6.41
N PRO A 180 21.18 -2.29 -5.55
CA PRO A 180 20.36 -3.48 -5.84
C PRO A 180 19.42 -3.32 -7.04
N PHE A 181 19.29 -2.12 -7.61
CA PHE A 181 18.45 -1.82 -8.75
C PHE A 181 19.29 -1.21 -9.87
N GLU A 182 19.42 -1.93 -11.00
CA GLU A 182 20.32 -1.57 -12.11
C GLU A 182 20.02 -0.20 -12.73
N ASN A 183 18.74 0.20 -12.77
CA ASN A 183 18.28 1.43 -13.45
C ASN A 183 17.78 2.52 -12.50
N ALA A 184 17.99 2.38 -11.17
CA ALA A 184 17.57 3.40 -10.21
C ALA A 184 18.74 4.31 -9.85
N SER A 185 18.55 5.62 -9.97
CA SER A 185 19.52 6.62 -9.50
C SER A 185 19.42 6.91 -8.00
N ASN A 186 18.33 6.49 -7.37
CA ASN A 186 18.07 6.70 -5.94
C ASN A 186 19.05 5.88 -5.07
N LYS A 187 19.52 6.51 -4.00
CA LYS A 187 20.30 5.84 -2.94
C LYS A 187 19.39 4.91 -2.15
N THR A 188 19.63 3.60 -2.27
CA THR A 188 18.80 2.58 -1.59
C THR A 188 19.22 2.39 -0.14
N SER A 189 18.22 2.22 0.74
CA SER A 189 18.37 1.85 2.14
C SER A 189 17.38 0.74 2.47
N LEU A 190 17.69 -0.12 3.43
CA LEU A 190 16.72 -1.04 4.02
C LEU A 190 16.45 -0.61 5.46
N ILE A 191 15.19 -0.53 5.86
CA ILE A 191 14.78 -0.27 7.24
C ILE A 191 14.08 -1.50 7.79
N VAL A 192 14.34 -1.83 9.06
CA VAL A 192 13.60 -2.81 9.85
C VAL A 192 13.03 -2.10 11.06
N ILE A 193 11.71 -2.18 11.24
CA ILE A 193 10.99 -1.58 12.36
C ILE A 193 10.16 -2.64 13.10
N GLN A 194 9.78 -2.32 14.33
CA GLN A 194 8.83 -3.07 15.13
C GLN A 194 7.71 -2.15 15.63
N ASN A 195 6.46 -2.64 15.56
CA ASN A 195 5.30 -1.94 16.13
C ASN A 195 5.31 -2.09 17.65
N ASN A 196 5.15 -0.99 18.40
CA ASN A 196 5.06 -1.04 19.87
C ASN A 196 3.63 -1.11 20.39
#